data_AF-A0A4V3IWC1-F1
#
_entry.id   AF-A0A4V3IWC1-F1
#
_cell.length_a   1.000
_cell.length_b   1.000
_cell.length_c   1.000
_cell.angle_alpha   90.00
_cell.angle_beta   90.00
_cell.angle_gamma   90.00
#
_symmetry.space_group_name_H-M   'P 1'
#
loop_
_entity.id
_entity.type
_entity.pdbx_description
1 polymer ?
#
loop_
_entity_poly.entity_id
_entity_poly.type
_entity_poly.pdbx_seq_one_letter_code
_entity_poly.pdbx_strand_id
1 'polypeptide(L)'
;MPDKRIDDQSAPARPVSAAKRTRDERDSLDTRGDDYHSELPPHTIDNLAASLPESLSVPIEVTVGPRRSVAAAVRPASLPSNGIETTRIMSTPATHTVEISTPAPARTAGASSAIESLSRADAASSVRRDRIRTENSTAPESAAMLTSDRLLAVNRKTRKAPQGVWPEFVYALTLHLVNLGDSAKVCAYKEMDERIRRQFEGGTRFVPILTRKGGVGKTTVTTLLGMALADARDDRIIAIDANPDRGTLSERVSKQTRSTVRDVVSKAASIGNFTDFSALVSRDETRLDILASDTDPLLSEAFDENDYNVVADLAARYYSIALTDCGTGIVHSVMRATLQRADSIVIVSGGSVDEARLASETLTWLEANGYGELVRNAIVALNTATQGTNLVRLEEIESHFRSRVREIVRIPYDPQLAAGSVVSYKDLKPITRLAARTLAELVVEGLPADRNL
;
A
#
# COMPACT_ATOMS: atom_id res chain seq x y z
N MET A 1 -34.08 -76.83 -30.48
CA MET A 1 -34.10 -75.36 -30.43
C MET A 1 -35.16 -74.81 -31.38
N PRO A 2 -36.31 -74.41 -30.85
CA PRO A 2 -37.14 -73.26 -31.30
C PRO A 2 -36.96 -72.08 -30.30
N ASP A 3 -37.46 -70.85 -30.46
CA ASP A 3 -37.98 -70.00 -31.56
C ASP A 3 -38.11 -68.55 -31.00
N LYS A 4 -38.18 -67.50 -31.86
CA LYS A 4 -38.63 -66.09 -31.63
C LYS A 4 -38.20 -65.30 -30.37
N ARG A 5 -37.54 -64.12 -30.46
CA ARG A 5 -37.93 -62.76 -30.97
C ARG A 5 -38.59 -61.82 -29.93
N ILE A 6 -37.98 -60.62 -29.83
CA ILE A 6 -38.57 -59.27 -29.64
C ILE A 6 -38.93 -58.80 -28.20
N ASP A 7 -38.19 -57.77 -27.76
CA ASP A 7 -38.54 -56.45 -27.15
C ASP A 7 -39.70 -56.37 -26.11
N ASP A 8 -39.68 -55.59 -25.03
CA ASP A 8 -39.35 -54.15 -24.92
C ASP A 8 -39.20 -53.69 -23.42
N GLN A 9 -39.01 -52.39 -23.20
CA GLN A 9 -38.77 -51.65 -21.95
C GLN A 9 -39.90 -51.71 -20.90
N SER A 10 -39.55 -51.58 -19.60
CA SER A 10 -40.06 -50.53 -18.68
C SER A 10 -39.72 -50.80 -17.19
N ALA A 11 -39.64 -49.73 -16.39
CA ALA A 11 -39.58 -49.72 -14.92
C ALA A 11 -40.87 -49.05 -14.37
N PRO A 12 -41.05 -48.68 -13.08
CA PRO A 12 -40.39 -49.05 -11.81
C PRO A 12 -41.41 -49.42 -10.69
N ALA A 13 -40.97 -49.47 -9.41
CA ALA A 13 -41.67 -48.99 -8.17
C ALA A 13 -41.66 -49.93 -6.93
N ARG A 14 -41.79 -49.31 -5.73
CA ARG A 14 -41.78 -49.89 -4.36
C ARG A 14 -43.16 -50.37 -3.87
N PRO A 15 -43.23 -51.07 -2.71
CA PRO A 15 -43.79 -50.44 -1.48
C PRO A 15 -42.86 -50.68 -0.24
N VAL A 16 -42.78 -49.88 0.86
CA VAL A 16 -43.76 -49.36 1.87
C VAL A 16 -44.40 -50.55 2.66
N SER A 17 -44.40 -50.69 3.99
CA SER A 17 -44.79 -49.75 5.07
C SER A 17 -44.47 -50.24 6.51
N ALA A 18 -44.16 -49.30 7.44
CA ALA A 18 -44.53 -49.18 8.89
C ALA A 18 -44.49 -50.42 9.87
N ALA A 19 -44.60 -50.31 11.22
CA ALA A 19 -44.87 -49.20 12.15
C ALA A 19 -44.44 -49.53 13.62
N LYS A 20 -44.29 -48.49 14.48
CA LYS A 20 -44.58 -48.46 15.96
C LYS A 20 -43.80 -49.43 16.91
N ARG A 21 -43.65 -49.19 18.22
CA ARG A 21 -43.62 -48.01 19.15
C ARG A 21 -43.38 -48.56 20.58
N THR A 22 -42.63 -47.86 21.46
CA THR A 22 -42.75 -47.87 22.95
C THR A 22 -42.52 -49.23 23.70
N ARG A 23 -42.17 -49.35 24.99
CA ARG A 23 -41.89 -48.41 26.11
C ARG A 23 -41.15 -49.13 27.28
N ASP A 24 -40.36 -48.36 28.04
CA ASP A 24 -40.15 -48.37 29.52
C ASP A 24 -39.54 -49.58 30.30
N GLU A 25 -39.15 -49.27 31.56
CA GLU A 25 -38.62 -50.12 32.67
C GLU A 25 -37.14 -50.55 32.50
N ARG A 26 -36.13 -50.22 33.35
CA ARG A 26 -35.98 -50.16 34.84
C ARG A 26 -36.33 -51.50 35.51
N ASP A 27 -35.53 -52.12 36.39
CA ASP A 27 -34.56 -51.59 37.35
C ASP A 27 -33.62 -52.72 37.86
N SER A 28 -32.44 -52.39 38.45
CA SER A 28 -31.59 -53.25 39.32
C SER A 28 -31.03 -54.58 38.73
N LEU A 29 -29.99 -55.30 39.20
CA LEU A 29 -28.81 -55.18 40.10
C LEU A 29 -27.97 -56.49 39.84
N ASP A 30 -26.68 -56.71 40.12
CA ASP A 30 -25.57 -55.99 40.78
C ASP A 30 -24.20 -56.61 40.32
N THR A 31 -23.08 -56.08 40.85
CA THR A 31 -21.75 -56.70 41.09
C THR A 31 -20.54 -56.34 40.21
N ARG A 32 -19.49 -55.86 40.91
CA ARG A 32 -18.06 -55.74 40.58
C ARG A 32 -17.65 -54.60 39.62
N GLY A 33 -17.10 -53.54 40.23
CA GLY A 33 -16.13 -52.66 39.58
C GLY A 33 -14.70 -53.10 39.89
N ASP A 34 -13.75 -52.52 39.15
CA ASP A 34 -12.32 -52.48 39.45
C ASP A 34 -11.77 -51.11 39.00
N ASP A 35 -10.93 -50.49 39.82
CA ASP A 35 -10.31 -49.19 39.55
C ASP A 35 -9.18 -49.30 38.51
N TYR A 36 -9.06 -48.29 37.64
CA TYR A 36 -7.81 -48.00 36.91
C TYR A 36 -7.53 -46.50 36.84
N HIS A 37 -6.97 -45.98 37.93
CA HIS A 37 -6.08 -44.82 37.87
C HIS A 37 -4.67 -45.29 37.48
N SER A 38 -4.06 -44.68 36.47
CA SER A 38 -2.61 -44.70 36.29
C SER A 38 -2.12 -43.39 35.68
N GLU A 39 -1.33 -42.68 36.47
CA GLU A 39 -0.76 -41.36 36.14
C GLU A 39 0.50 -41.52 35.28
N LEU A 40 0.70 -40.62 34.32
CA LEU A 40 1.97 -40.48 33.60
C LEU A 40 2.80 -39.35 34.26
N PRO A 41 4.11 -39.56 34.52
CA PRO A 41 4.93 -38.59 35.23
C PRO A 41 5.28 -37.35 34.38
N PRO A 42 5.56 -36.19 35.02
CA PRO A 42 5.86 -34.94 34.32
C PRO A 42 7.26 -34.96 33.69
N HIS A 43 7.37 -34.49 32.44
CA HIS A 43 8.65 -34.31 31.74
C HIS A 43 9.30 -32.96 32.09
N THR A 44 10.39 -32.99 32.85
CA THR A 44 11.28 -31.83 33.05
C THR A 44 12.14 -31.57 31.81
N ILE A 45 12.42 -30.29 31.53
CA ILE A 45 13.08 -29.83 30.29
C ILE A 45 14.58 -30.23 30.19
N ASP A 46 15.19 -30.69 31.27
CA ASP A 46 16.65 -30.88 31.38
C ASP A 46 17.24 -32.12 30.67
N ASN A 47 16.43 -32.96 30.00
CA ASN A 47 16.88 -34.24 29.42
C ASN A 47 16.92 -34.31 27.87
N LEU A 48 16.72 -33.21 27.14
CA LEU A 48 16.91 -33.20 25.67
C LEU A 48 18.37 -32.99 25.22
N ALA A 49 19.30 -32.71 26.15
CA ALA A 49 20.71 -32.42 25.84
C ALA A 49 21.63 -33.66 25.78
N ALA A 50 21.12 -34.87 26.06
CA ALA A 50 21.93 -36.06 26.30
C ALA A 50 21.88 -37.14 25.19
N SER A 51 21.30 -36.85 24.03
CA SER A 51 21.08 -37.86 22.96
C SER A 51 21.33 -37.35 21.53
N LEU A 52 22.24 -36.40 21.35
CA LEU A 52 22.76 -35.99 20.03
C LEU A 52 24.19 -36.49 19.84
N PRO A 53 24.54 -37.14 18.71
CA PRO A 53 25.92 -37.50 18.40
C PRO A 53 26.75 -36.24 18.05
N GLU A 54 27.99 -36.14 18.57
CA GLU A 54 28.85 -34.96 18.43
C GLU A 54 29.31 -34.64 16.99
N SER A 55 29.07 -35.53 16.02
CA SER A 55 29.26 -35.21 14.60
C SER A 55 28.37 -36.06 13.68
N LEU A 56 27.73 -35.41 12.71
CA LEU A 56 26.95 -36.04 11.64
C LEU A 56 27.67 -35.81 10.30
N SER A 57 28.60 -36.72 10.00
CA SER A 57 29.38 -36.70 8.76
C SER A 57 28.57 -37.27 7.60
N VAL A 58 27.89 -36.41 6.84
CA VAL A 58 27.20 -36.80 5.59
C VAL A 58 28.20 -36.74 4.43
N PRO A 59 28.51 -37.85 3.75
CA PRO A 59 29.34 -37.81 2.54
C PRO A 59 28.54 -37.21 1.38
N ILE A 60 28.92 -36.02 0.91
CA ILE A 60 28.40 -35.43 -0.32
C ILE A 60 29.26 -35.91 -1.49
N GLU A 61 28.72 -36.79 -2.33
CA GLU A 61 29.37 -37.24 -3.55
C GLU A 61 29.24 -36.15 -4.64
N VAL A 62 30.28 -35.31 -4.77
CA VAL A 62 30.33 -34.23 -5.76
C VAL A 62 30.67 -34.79 -7.14
N THR A 63 29.65 -35.06 -7.96
CA THR A 63 29.83 -35.38 -9.39
C THR A 63 30.39 -34.17 -10.13
N VAL A 64 31.69 -34.16 -10.38
CA VAL A 64 32.38 -33.11 -11.14
C VAL A 64 32.03 -33.23 -12.63
N GLY A 65 31.17 -32.34 -13.11
CA GLY A 65 30.92 -32.18 -14.55
C GLY A 65 32.18 -31.76 -15.33
N PRO A 66 32.32 -32.15 -16.60
CA PRO A 66 33.56 -31.96 -17.35
C PRO A 66 33.89 -30.47 -17.56
N ARG A 67 35.08 -30.07 -17.12
CA ARG A 67 35.64 -28.73 -17.37
C ARG A 67 35.77 -28.49 -18.88
N ARG A 68 35.09 -27.47 -19.40
CA ARG A 68 35.31 -26.99 -20.77
C ARG A 68 36.63 -26.22 -20.81
N SER A 69 37.60 -26.70 -21.59
CA SER A 69 38.92 -26.06 -21.71
C SER A 69 38.83 -24.75 -22.48
N VAL A 70 39.65 -23.77 -22.07
CA VAL A 70 39.84 -22.50 -22.78
C VAL A 70 41.29 -22.46 -23.27
N ALA A 71 41.47 -22.63 -24.58
CA ALA A 71 42.71 -22.49 -25.34
C ALA A 71 42.32 -22.45 -26.84
N ALA A 72 42.96 -21.69 -27.73
CA ALA A 72 43.97 -20.64 -27.57
C ALA A 72 43.86 -19.67 -28.78
N ALA A 73 44.63 -18.58 -28.74
CA ALA A 73 44.63 -17.56 -29.79
C ALA A 73 45.14 -18.06 -31.17
N VAL A 74 44.57 -17.51 -32.24
CA VAL A 74 45.16 -17.54 -33.60
C VAL A 74 45.25 -16.10 -34.12
N ARG A 75 46.39 -15.79 -34.76
CA ARG A 75 46.76 -14.46 -35.27
C ARG A 75 46.12 -14.17 -36.65
N PRO A 76 46.09 -12.89 -37.10
CA PRO A 76 45.24 -12.46 -38.21
C PRO A 76 45.79 -12.81 -39.59
N ALA A 77 44.88 -12.96 -40.56
CA ALA A 77 45.16 -13.05 -41.99
C ALA A 77 44.45 -11.92 -42.75
N SER A 78 45.06 -11.51 -43.86
CA SER A 78 44.80 -10.26 -44.60
C SER A 78 43.63 -10.31 -45.59
N LEU A 79 43.21 -9.10 -46.03
CA LEU A 79 42.20 -8.83 -47.08
C LEU A 79 42.43 -9.61 -48.39
N PRO A 80 41.36 -9.75 -49.20
CA PRO A 80 41.34 -8.93 -50.41
C PRO A 80 40.06 -8.09 -50.61
N SER A 81 40.17 -7.13 -51.53
CA SER A 81 39.16 -6.14 -51.92
C SER A 81 38.11 -6.66 -52.91
N ASN A 82 36.86 -6.24 -52.73
CA ASN A 82 35.85 -5.81 -53.72
C ASN A 82 34.61 -5.39 -52.91
N GLY A 83 33.86 -4.31 -53.20
CA GLY A 83 33.81 -3.50 -54.41
C GLY A 83 32.34 -3.32 -54.83
N ILE A 84 31.54 -2.59 -54.03
CA ILE A 84 30.15 -2.22 -54.38
C ILE A 84 29.92 -0.74 -54.01
N GLU A 85 29.21 -0.05 -54.90
CA GLU A 85 29.00 1.39 -54.92
C GLU A 85 27.92 1.94 -53.98
N THR A 86 28.16 3.18 -53.55
CA THR A 86 27.21 4.30 -53.53
C THR A 86 25.81 4.10 -52.91
N THR A 87 25.62 4.66 -51.71
CA THR A 87 24.66 5.76 -51.47
C THR A 87 25.08 6.53 -50.22
N ARG A 88 25.58 7.77 -50.40
CA ARG A 88 25.99 8.64 -49.28
C ARG A 88 24.88 9.64 -48.98
N ILE A 89 24.04 9.34 -48.00
CA ILE A 89 23.07 10.31 -47.48
C ILE A 89 23.83 11.40 -46.71
N MET A 90 23.90 12.59 -47.29
CA MET A 90 24.41 13.79 -46.61
C MET A 90 23.33 14.35 -45.69
N SER A 91 23.48 14.16 -44.38
CA SER A 91 22.68 14.86 -43.37
C SER A 91 23.39 16.15 -42.96
N THR A 92 23.09 17.25 -43.64
CA THR A 92 23.41 18.60 -43.15
C THR A 92 22.43 19.01 -42.04
N PRO A 93 22.88 19.58 -40.91
CA PRO A 93 21.97 20.14 -39.93
C PRO A 93 21.42 21.48 -40.44
N ALA A 94 20.18 21.47 -40.93
CA ALA A 94 19.45 22.70 -41.24
C ALA A 94 18.75 23.22 -39.98
N THR A 95 19.24 24.33 -39.42
CA THR A 95 18.57 25.03 -38.32
C THR A 95 17.32 25.74 -38.84
N HIS A 96 16.13 25.21 -38.53
CA HIS A 96 14.87 25.92 -38.73
C HIS A 96 14.51 26.73 -37.48
N THR A 97 14.74 28.04 -37.54
CA THR A 97 14.26 29.00 -36.55
C THR A 97 12.80 29.34 -36.85
N VAL A 98 11.90 29.16 -35.88
CA VAL A 98 10.50 29.63 -35.98
C VAL A 98 10.41 30.98 -35.27
N GLU A 99 10.11 32.05 -36.02
CA GLU A 99 9.87 33.37 -35.43
C GLU A 99 8.49 33.43 -34.78
N ILE A 100 8.45 33.69 -33.47
CA ILE A 100 7.23 33.98 -32.72
C ILE A 100 7.11 35.50 -32.59
N SER A 101 6.29 36.11 -33.46
CA SER A 101 5.99 37.55 -33.38
C SER A 101 5.20 37.88 -32.12
N THR A 102 5.80 38.69 -31.24
CA THR A 102 5.13 39.35 -30.13
C THR A 102 5.09 40.87 -30.37
N PRO A 103 3.95 41.54 -30.22
CA PRO A 103 3.87 43.00 -30.41
C PRO A 103 4.41 43.73 -29.18
N ALA A 104 5.50 44.48 -29.38
CA ALA A 104 6.07 45.38 -28.36
C ALA A 104 5.33 46.73 -28.31
N PRO A 105 5.20 47.39 -27.15
CA PRO A 105 4.47 48.64 -27.02
C PRO A 105 5.28 49.84 -27.51
N ALA A 106 4.66 50.69 -28.34
CA ALA A 106 5.23 51.97 -28.73
C ALA A 106 5.26 52.95 -27.55
N ARG A 107 6.43 53.54 -27.26
CA ARG A 107 6.58 54.66 -26.33
C ARG A 107 6.41 55.98 -27.10
N THR A 108 5.54 56.85 -26.62
CA THR A 108 5.53 58.27 -27.03
C THR A 108 5.91 59.11 -25.82
N ALA A 109 7.03 59.81 -25.90
CA ALA A 109 7.43 60.80 -24.90
C ALA A 109 6.88 62.18 -25.29
N GLY A 110 6.41 62.96 -24.31
CA GLY A 110 5.87 64.30 -24.51
C GLY A 110 5.49 64.92 -23.17
N ALA A 111 6.42 65.67 -22.58
CA ALA A 111 6.23 66.26 -21.25
C ALA A 111 5.41 67.56 -21.30
N SER A 112 4.61 67.80 -20.26
CA SER A 112 4.48 69.14 -19.67
C SER A 112 4.11 69.04 -18.18
N SER A 113 4.41 70.11 -17.44
CA SER A 113 4.62 70.13 -16.00
C SER A 113 3.45 70.70 -15.17
N ALA A 114 3.47 70.36 -13.87
CA ALA A 114 2.70 70.98 -12.75
C ALA A 114 1.17 70.71 -12.79
N ILE A 115 0.48 70.41 -11.68
CA ILE A 115 0.49 71.11 -10.37
C ILE A 115 0.34 70.11 -9.20
N GLU A 116 0.62 70.64 -8.00
CA GLU A 116 0.82 69.97 -6.72
C GLU A 116 -0.45 69.89 -5.83
N SER A 117 -0.59 68.79 -5.07
CA SER A 117 -1.38 68.63 -3.81
C SER A 117 -2.94 68.55 -3.82
N LEU A 118 -3.46 67.93 -2.73
CA LEU A 118 -4.86 67.90 -2.23
C LEU A 118 -5.87 67.09 -3.09
N SER A 119 -6.35 65.88 -2.72
CA SER A 119 -6.89 65.49 -1.41
C SER A 119 -7.18 63.97 -1.33
N ARG A 120 -7.03 63.37 -0.14
CA ARG A 120 -7.55 62.02 0.18
C ARG A 120 -8.97 62.15 0.72
N ALA A 121 -10.00 62.00 -0.13
CA ALA A 121 -11.41 62.01 0.32
C ALA A 121 -12.36 61.11 -0.49
N ASP A 122 -12.33 61.12 -1.82
CA ASP A 122 -13.49 60.68 -2.63
C ASP A 122 -13.55 59.22 -3.10
N ALA A 123 -12.55 58.38 -2.77
CA ALA A 123 -12.52 56.98 -3.20
C ALA A 123 -13.61 56.08 -2.56
N ALA A 124 -14.32 56.54 -1.53
CA ALA A 124 -15.36 55.78 -0.84
C ALA A 124 -16.78 55.89 -1.46
N SER A 125 -16.95 56.77 -2.45
CA SER A 125 -18.27 57.26 -2.89
C SER A 125 -18.84 56.60 -4.16
N SER A 126 -18.03 55.81 -4.87
CA SER A 126 -18.41 55.16 -6.15
C SER A 126 -18.94 53.72 -5.98
N VAL A 127 -18.41 52.95 -5.03
CA VAL A 127 -18.70 51.52 -4.86
C VAL A 127 -20.11 51.22 -4.31
N ARG A 128 -20.81 52.23 -3.77
CA ARG A 128 -22.15 52.04 -3.15
C ARG A 128 -23.35 52.22 -4.09
N ARG A 129 -23.17 52.72 -5.32
CA ARG A 129 -24.31 53.12 -6.18
C ARG A 129 -24.79 52.09 -7.20
N ASP A 130 -24.05 51.02 -7.44
CA ASP A 130 -24.35 50.06 -8.51
C ASP A 130 -25.03 48.75 -8.02
N ARG A 131 -25.52 48.74 -6.77
CA ARG A 131 -26.10 47.53 -6.14
C ARG A 131 -27.64 47.43 -6.25
N ILE A 132 -28.29 48.35 -6.97
CA ILE A 132 -29.75 48.39 -7.14
C ILE A 132 -30.11 48.72 -8.60
N ARG A 133 -29.89 47.78 -9.51
CA ARG A 133 -30.59 47.73 -10.81
C ARG A 133 -30.59 46.33 -11.42
N THR A 134 -31.29 45.40 -10.76
CA THR A 134 -31.54 44.06 -11.31
C THR A 134 -33.00 43.94 -11.71
N GLU A 135 -33.38 44.56 -12.82
CA GLU A 135 -34.69 44.36 -13.46
C GLU A 135 -34.51 43.88 -14.90
N ASN A 136 -34.99 42.67 -15.15
CA ASN A 136 -35.31 42.01 -16.42
C ASN A 136 -34.95 42.77 -17.72
N SER A 137 -33.69 42.69 -18.14
CA SER A 137 -33.28 43.00 -19.51
C SER A 137 -33.27 41.73 -20.38
N THR A 138 -34.25 41.56 -21.25
CA THR A 138 -34.32 40.46 -22.23
C THR A 138 -33.37 40.70 -23.42
N ALA A 139 -32.08 40.72 -23.13
CA ALA A 139 -31.01 40.73 -24.14
C ALA A 139 -30.07 39.54 -23.88
N PRO A 140 -29.54 38.87 -24.93
CA PRO A 140 -28.61 37.76 -24.75
C PRO A 140 -27.34 38.23 -24.03
N GLU A 141 -26.98 37.56 -22.93
CA GLU A 141 -25.75 37.89 -22.19
C GLU A 141 -24.50 37.65 -23.04
N SER A 142 -23.55 38.59 -22.97
CA SER A 142 -22.26 38.47 -23.67
C SER A 142 -21.42 37.34 -23.08
N ALA A 143 -20.67 36.61 -23.93
CA ALA A 143 -19.77 35.53 -23.50
C ALA A 143 -18.73 35.97 -22.45
N ALA A 144 -18.37 37.27 -22.40
CA ALA A 144 -17.51 37.83 -21.35
C ALA A 144 -18.11 37.75 -19.92
N MET A 145 -19.42 37.50 -19.79
CA MET A 145 -20.11 37.28 -18.51
C MET A 145 -20.05 35.82 -18.03
N LEU A 146 -19.46 34.90 -18.81
CA LEU A 146 -19.17 33.52 -18.40
C LEU A 146 -17.84 33.43 -17.64
N THR A 147 -17.65 34.29 -16.63
CA THR A 147 -16.48 34.17 -15.76
C THR A 147 -16.63 32.95 -14.85
N SER A 148 -15.52 32.24 -14.61
CA SER A 148 -15.46 31.08 -13.72
C SER A 148 -16.04 31.40 -12.35
N ASP A 149 -15.73 32.58 -11.81
CA ASP A 149 -16.26 33.07 -10.54
C ASP A 149 -17.78 33.27 -10.54
N ARG A 150 -18.39 33.72 -11.65
CA ARG A 150 -19.85 33.90 -11.72
C ARG A 150 -20.56 32.54 -11.82
N LEU A 151 -20.03 31.61 -12.61
CA LEU A 151 -20.54 30.23 -12.67
C LEU A 151 -20.41 29.52 -11.30
N LEU A 152 -19.27 29.64 -10.63
CA LEU A 152 -19.05 29.09 -9.30
C LEU A 152 -19.87 29.81 -8.21
N ALA A 153 -20.10 31.13 -8.31
CA ALA A 153 -20.92 31.87 -7.36
C ALA A 153 -22.43 31.55 -7.49
N VAL A 154 -22.91 31.30 -8.71
CA VAL A 154 -24.26 30.74 -8.92
C VAL A 154 -24.32 29.34 -8.30
N ASN A 155 -23.30 28.50 -8.52
CA ASN A 155 -23.24 27.13 -8.00
C ASN A 155 -22.96 27.05 -6.47
N ARG A 156 -22.55 28.14 -5.82
CA ARG A 156 -22.45 28.24 -4.35
C ARG A 156 -23.81 28.32 -3.65
N LYS A 157 -24.89 28.71 -4.36
CA LYS A 157 -26.26 28.68 -3.82
C LYS A 157 -26.85 27.26 -3.83
N THR A 158 -26.45 26.42 -4.77
CA THR A 158 -26.66 24.97 -4.75
C THR A 158 -25.74 24.33 -3.69
N ARG A 159 -26.12 24.45 -2.42
CA ARG A 159 -25.49 23.71 -1.32
C ARG A 159 -25.43 22.23 -1.70
N LYS A 160 -24.24 21.62 -1.63
CA LYS A 160 -24.05 20.19 -1.88
C LYS A 160 -25.06 19.39 -1.04
N ALA A 161 -25.63 18.33 -1.63
CA ALA A 161 -26.55 17.46 -0.91
C ALA A 161 -25.84 16.88 0.33
N PRO A 162 -26.50 16.88 1.51
CA PRO A 162 -25.89 16.41 2.73
C PRO A 162 -25.70 14.90 2.67
N GLN A 163 -24.52 14.43 3.08
CA GLN A 163 -24.16 13.02 3.04
C GLN A 163 -24.40 12.34 4.39
N GLY A 164 -25.03 11.16 4.34
CA GLY A 164 -25.27 10.30 5.48
C GLY A 164 -26.76 10.06 5.72
N VAL A 165 -27.10 8.85 6.16
CA VAL A 165 -28.47 8.28 6.17
C VAL A 165 -29.56 9.17 6.79
N TRP A 166 -29.24 9.97 7.81
CA TRP A 166 -30.23 10.84 8.46
C TRP A 166 -30.36 12.21 7.79
N PRO A 167 -29.28 13.00 7.58
CA PRO A 167 -29.37 14.25 6.83
C PRO A 167 -29.90 14.08 5.40
N GLU A 168 -29.50 13.01 4.71
CA GLU A 168 -29.96 12.67 3.36
C GLU A 168 -31.46 12.33 3.35
N PHE A 169 -31.93 11.54 4.32
CA PHE A 169 -33.36 11.22 4.48
C PHE A 169 -34.20 12.47 4.75
N VAL A 170 -33.78 13.37 5.64
CA VAL A 170 -34.53 14.61 5.90
C VAL A 170 -34.47 15.56 4.70
N TYR A 171 -33.34 15.64 4.00
CA TYR A 171 -33.22 16.43 2.78
C TYR A 171 -34.15 15.91 1.67
N ALA A 172 -34.24 14.60 1.49
CA ALA A 172 -35.19 13.98 0.57
C ALA A 172 -36.65 14.20 0.99
N LEU A 173 -36.99 13.95 2.26
CA LEU A 173 -38.34 14.09 2.81
C LEU A 173 -38.85 15.53 2.77
N THR A 174 -37.97 16.51 2.94
CA THR A 174 -38.30 17.95 2.85
C THR A 174 -38.25 18.50 1.42
N LEU A 175 -38.25 17.63 0.40
CA LEU A 175 -38.15 18.04 -1.02
C LEU A 175 -36.97 19.01 -1.27
N HIS A 176 -35.83 18.71 -0.67
CA HIS A 176 -34.57 19.46 -0.76
C HIS A 176 -34.60 20.87 -0.11
N LEU A 177 -35.66 21.20 0.66
CA LEU A 177 -35.80 22.49 1.34
C LEU A 177 -34.90 22.61 2.59
N VAL A 178 -34.67 21.53 3.33
CA VAL A 178 -33.90 21.54 4.59
C VAL A 178 -32.62 20.72 4.45
N ASN A 179 -31.49 21.41 4.27
CA ASN A 179 -30.16 20.81 4.27
C ASN A 179 -29.54 20.93 5.67
N LEU A 180 -29.42 19.79 6.37
CA LEU A 180 -28.84 19.69 7.72
C LEU A 180 -27.31 19.67 7.75
N GLY A 181 -26.64 19.68 6.60
CA GLY A 181 -25.21 19.40 6.48
C GLY A 181 -24.89 17.91 6.61
N ASP A 182 -23.62 17.56 6.45
CA ASP A 182 -23.16 16.18 6.55
C ASP A 182 -23.31 15.63 7.98
N SER A 183 -23.50 14.32 8.12
CA SER A 183 -23.50 13.68 9.44
C SER A 183 -22.14 13.81 10.12
N ALA A 184 -22.08 13.94 11.45
CA ALA A 184 -20.81 14.03 12.19
C ALA A 184 -19.82 12.89 11.86
N LYS A 185 -20.32 11.68 11.55
CA LYS A 185 -19.48 10.56 11.07
C LYS A 185 -18.84 10.82 9.71
N VAL A 186 -19.54 11.52 8.82
CA VAL A 186 -19.06 11.92 7.50
C VAL A 186 -18.10 13.11 7.60
N CYS A 187 -18.35 14.07 8.50
CA CYS A 187 -17.39 15.14 8.80
C CYS A 187 -16.07 14.57 9.32
N ALA A 188 -16.09 13.75 10.39
CA ALA A 188 -14.89 13.13 10.94
C ALA A 188 -14.13 12.27 9.91
N TYR A 189 -14.85 11.59 9.02
CA TYR A 189 -14.25 10.84 7.91
C TYR A 189 -13.59 11.78 6.89
N LYS A 190 -14.22 12.89 6.51
CA LYS A 190 -13.65 13.89 5.59
C LYS A 190 -12.42 14.57 6.18
N GLU A 191 -12.45 14.91 7.47
CA GLU A 191 -11.33 15.49 8.20
C GLU A 191 -10.13 14.51 8.26
N MET A 192 -10.37 13.22 8.52
CA MET A 192 -9.34 12.18 8.45
C MET A 192 -8.77 12.05 7.03
N ASP A 193 -9.63 12.01 6.01
CA ASP A 193 -9.25 12.00 4.60
C ASP A 193 -8.43 13.24 4.21
N GLU A 194 -8.74 14.42 4.74
CA GLU A 194 -7.97 15.67 4.55
C GLU A 194 -6.59 15.60 5.23
N ARG A 195 -6.50 15.04 6.44
CA ARG A 195 -5.21 14.80 7.11
C ARG A 195 -4.34 13.80 6.33
N ILE A 196 -4.91 12.71 5.83
CA ILE A 196 -4.20 11.75 4.96
C ILE A 196 -3.75 12.40 3.64
N ARG A 197 -4.52 13.38 3.11
CA ARG A 197 -4.20 14.15 1.88
C ARG A 197 -3.14 15.25 2.06
N ARG A 198 -2.51 15.39 3.23
CA ARG A 198 -1.40 16.34 3.47
C ARG A 198 -0.32 16.22 2.38
N GLN A 199 -0.07 17.31 1.65
CA GLN A 199 0.99 17.37 0.65
C GLN A 199 2.36 17.43 1.33
N PHE A 200 3.39 16.93 0.64
CA PHE A 200 4.78 16.93 1.10
C PHE A 200 5.66 17.70 0.12
N GLU A 201 6.53 18.56 0.64
CA GLU A 201 7.53 19.28 -0.16
C GLU A 201 8.91 18.61 -0.03
N GLY A 202 9.78 18.78 -1.02
CA GLY A 202 11.14 18.23 -0.99
C GLY A 202 11.27 16.72 -1.30
N GLY A 203 10.30 16.14 -2.02
CA GLY A 203 10.40 14.76 -2.54
C GLY A 203 9.75 13.70 -1.64
N THR A 204 10.13 12.44 -1.83
CA THR A 204 9.45 11.27 -1.26
C THR A 204 9.64 11.12 0.25
N ARG A 205 8.71 10.41 0.88
CA ARG A 205 8.79 9.94 2.26
C ARG A 205 8.92 8.41 2.30
N PHE A 206 9.89 7.90 3.04
CA PHE A 206 10.14 6.46 3.17
C PHE A 206 9.59 5.94 4.50
N VAL A 207 8.73 4.92 4.42
CA VAL A 207 8.12 4.28 5.59
C VAL A 207 8.39 2.77 5.54
N PRO A 208 9.42 2.29 6.26
CA PRO A 208 9.65 0.86 6.44
C PRO A 208 8.59 0.21 7.35
N ILE A 209 8.13 -0.97 6.95
CA ILE A 209 7.27 -1.83 7.76
C ILE A 209 8.11 -3.01 8.25
N LEU A 210 8.24 -3.12 9.57
CA LEU A 210 9.20 -4.01 10.24
C LEU A 210 8.50 -5.09 11.05
N THR A 211 9.11 -6.27 11.13
CA THR A 211 8.80 -7.29 12.13
C THR A 211 10.02 -8.15 12.43
N ARG A 212 10.04 -8.78 13.61
CA ARG A 212 11.04 -9.79 13.98
C ARG A 212 10.66 -11.21 13.54
N LYS A 213 9.38 -11.47 13.23
CA LYS A 213 8.86 -12.83 13.04
C LYS A 213 7.99 -12.94 11.79
N GLY A 214 8.21 -14.00 11.01
CA GLY A 214 7.29 -14.38 9.94
C GLY A 214 5.90 -14.73 10.47
N GLY A 215 4.85 -14.40 9.72
CA GLY A 215 3.47 -14.79 10.03
C GLY A 215 2.62 -13.75 10.77
N VAL A 216 3.19 -12.69 11.36
CA VAL A 216 2.39 -11.64 12.05
C VAL A 216 1.51 -10.77 11.12
N GLY A 217 1.57 -11.01 9.81
CA GLY A 217 0.84 -10.24 8.79
C GLY A 217 1.49 -8.92 8.40
N LYS A 218 2.81 -8.77 8.54
CA LYS A 218 3.58 -7.59 8.08
C LYS A 218 3.17 -7.14 6.67
N THR A 219 3.32 -8.03 5.69
CA THR A 219 2.95 -7.79 4.29
C THR A 219 1.49 -7.41 4.12
N THR A 220 0.59 -8.02 4.90
CA THR A 220 -0.84 -7.67 4.94
C THR A 220 -1.04 -6.23 5.41
N VAL A 221 -0.35 -5.79 6.46
CA VAL A 221 -0.38 -4.41 6.96
C VAL A 221 0.24 -3.45 5.94
N THR A 222 1.34 -3.81 5.28
CA THR A 222 1.95 -3.02 4.21
C THR A 222 0.98 -2.80 3.04
N THR A 223 0.31 -3.85 2.57
CA THR A 223 -0.72 -3.74 1.52
C THR A 223 -1.89 -2.87 2.00
N LEU A 224 -2.39 -3.11 3.22
CA LEU A 224 -3.54 -2.40 3.78
C LEU A 224 -3.27 -0.89 3.96
N LEU A 225 -2.09 -0.54 4.47
CA LEU A 225 -1.61 0.84 4.59
C LEU A 225 -1.43 1.50 3.22
N GLY A 226 -0.80 0.80 2.27
CA GLY A 226 -0.61 1.29 0.91
C GLY A 226 -1.93 1.57 0.22
N MET A 227 -2.90 0.67 0.34
CA MET A 227 -4.25 0.84 -0.22
C MET A 227 -5.00 2.01 0.44
N ALA A 228 -4.90 2.17 1.76
CA ALA A 228 -5.54 3.29 2.47
C ALA A 228 -4.93 4.65 2.09
N LEU A 229 -3.61 4.71 1.90
CA LEU A 229 -2.92 5.90 1.41
C LEU A 229 -3.28 6.20 -0.05
N ALA A 230 -3.22 5.21 -0.94
CA ALA A 230 -3.48 5.40 -2.37
C ALA A 230 -4.95 5.74 -2.66
N ASP A 231 -5.90 5.14 -1.94
CA ASP A 231 -7.33 5.45 -2.08
C ASP A 231 -7.64 6.90 -1.67
N ALA A 232 -7.07 7.36 -0.55
CA ALA A 232 -7.30 8.71 -0.03
C ALA A 232 -6.49 9.80 -0.76
N ARG A 233 -5.29 9.50 -1.28
CA ARG A 233 -4.39 10.50 -1.90
C ARG A 233 -4.51 10.53 -3.42
N ASP A 234 -4.35 11.74 -3.98
CA ASP A 234 -4.30 11.95 -5.43
C ASP A 234 -2.88 11.80 -6.01
N ASP A 235 -1.85 11.78 -5.14
CA ASP A 235 -0.47 11.51 -5.51
C ASP A 235 -0.12 10.01 -5.46
N ARG A 236 1.04 9.65 -5.99
CA ARG A 236 1.41 8.24 -6.24
C ARG A 236 2.07 7.63 -5.02
N ILE A 237 1.57 6.46 -4.60
CA ILE A 237 2.08 5.64 -3.51
C ILE A 237 2.67 4.35 -4.09
N ILE A 238 3.85 3.94 -3.62
CA ILE A 238 4.47 2.66 -3.98
C ILE A 238 4.70 1.80 -2.73
N ALA A 239 4.52 0.49 -2.85
CA ALA A 239 5.01 -0.49 -1.90
C ALA A 239 6.09 -1.38 -2.55
N ILE A 240 7.26 -1.44 -1.94
CA ILE A 240 8.45 -2.17 -2.40
C ILE A 240 8.61 -3.41 -1.52
N ASP A 241 8.59 -4.60 -2.10
CA ASP A 241 8.92 -5.84 -1.39
C ASP A 241 10.45 -5.96 -1.27
N ALA A 242 10.95 -5.81 -0.05
CA ALA A 242 12.38 -5.83 0.28
C ALA A 242 12.74 -7.09 1.07
N ASN A 243 12.09 -8.22 0.75
CA ASN A 243 12.39 -9.51 1.34
C ASN A 243 13.43 -10.30 0.52
N PRO A 244 14.62 -10.60 1.07
CA PRO A 244 15.63 -11.40 0.38
C PRO A 244 15.35 -12.91 0.38
N ASP A 245 14.37 -13.42 1.14
CA ASP A 245 14.10 -14.87 1.21
C ASP A 245 13.01 -15.32 0.22
N ARG A 246 11.85 -14.65 0.28
CA ARG A 246 10.70 -14.83 -0.64
C ARG A 246 9.70 -13.67 -0.47
N GLY A 247 9.54 -12.85 -1.50
CA GLY A 247 8.49 -11.84 -1.52
C GLY A 247 7.09 -12.45 -1.48
N THR A 248 6.19 -11.82 -0.73
CA THR A 248 4.76 -12.19 -0.68
C THR A 248 3.84 -10.99 -0.91
N LEU A 249 4.37 -9.77 -1.05
CA LEU A 249 3.59 -8.57 -1.31
C LEU A 249 2.87 -8.65 -2.66
N SER A 250 3.55 -9.23 -3.66
CA SER A 250 2.99 -9.47 -4.98
C SER A 250 1.88 -10.53 -5.02
N GLU A 251 1.70 -11.32 -3.96
CA GLU A 251 0.59 -12.28 -3.83
C GLU A 251 -0.72 -11.59 -3.37
N ARG A 252 -0.63 -10.34 -2.88
CA ARG A 252 -1.76 -9.56 -2.33
C ARG A 252 -2.44 -8.63 -3.32
N VAL A 253 -1.94 -8.51 -4.54
CA VAL A 253 -2.51 -7.70 -5.63
C VAL A 253 -2.46 -8.47 -6.95
N SER A 254 -3.41 -8.20 -7.84
CA SER A 254 -3.44 -8.76 -9.20
C SER A 254 -2.16 -8.42 -9.97
N LYS A 255 -1.32 -9.43 -10.23
CA LYS A 255 -0.06 -9.26 -10.98
C LYS A 255 -0.35 -8.85 -12.43
N GLN A 256 0.11 -7.67 -12.81
CA GLN A 256 0.02 -7.13 -14.18
C GLN A 256 1.34 -7.31 -14.95
N THR A 257 2.46 -7.34 -14.22
CA THR A 257 3.80 -7.58 -14.75
C THR A 257 4.48 -8.73 -13.99
N ARG A 258 5.52 -9.31 -14.60
CA ARG A 258 6.44 -10.26 -13.95
C ARG A 258 7.73 -9.58 -13.45
N SER A 259 7.86 -8.27 -13.67
CA SER A 259 9.04 -7.51 -13.26
C SER A 259 9.20 -7.45 -11.75
N THR A 260 10.46 -7.44 -11.33
CA THR A 260 10.91 -7.44 -9.94
C THR A 260 11.77 -6.21 -9.62
N VAL A 261 12.14 -6.04 -8.35
CA VAL A 261 13.21 -5.09 -7.93
C VAL A 261 14.48 -5.22 -8.78
N ARG A 262 14.84 -6.42 -9.24
CA ARG A 262 16.03 -6.67 -10.07
C ARG A 262 15.87 -6.18 -11.50
N ASP A 263 14.66 -6.22 -12.05
CA ASP A 263 14.37 -5.57 -13.33
C ASP A 263 14.57 -4.06 -13.23
N VAL A 264 14.17 -3.44 -12.11
CA VAL A 264 14.37 -2.01 -11.87
C VAL A 264 15.85 -1.67 -11.76
N VAL A 265 16.64 -2.43 -11.00
CA VAL A 265 18.10 -2.23 -10.87
C VAL A 265 18.80 -2.41 -12.22
N SER A 266 18.57 -3.54 -12.90
CA SER A 266 19.23 -3.85 -14.18
C SER A 266 18.85 -2.90 -15.31
N LYS A 267 17.64 -2.32 -15.28
CA LYS A 267 17.16 -1.34 -16.26
C LYS A 267 17.31 0.11 -15.79
N ALA A 268 17.92 0.38 -14.64
CA ALA A 268 17.99 1.72 -14.02
C ALA A 268 18.51 2.81 -14.97
N ALA A 269 19.52 2.50 -15.80
CA ALA A 269 20.07 3.41 -16.80
C ALA A 269 19.14 3.69 -18.00
N SER A 270 18.14 2.83 -18.25
CA SER A 270 17.15 2.97 -19.32
C SER A 270 15.80 3.52 -18.86
N ILE A 271 15.55 3.60 -17.55
CA ILE A 271 14.34 4.20 -16.97
C ILE A 271 14.51 5.73 -16.98
N GLY A 272 14.10 6.35 -18.08
CA GLY A 272 14.21 7.80 -18.28
C GLY A 272 12.98 8.57 -17.79
N ASN A 273 11.81 7.93 -17.76
CA ASN A 273 10.55 8.59 -17.40
C ASN A 273 9.61 7.66 -16.59
N PHE A 274 8.48 8.22 -16.13
CA PHE A 274 7.50 7.49 -15.31
C PHE A 274 6.82 6.34 -16.07
N THR A 275 6.59 6.46 -17.38
CA THR A 275 5.98 5.38 -18.19
C THR A 275 6.87 4.14 -18.17
N ASP A 276 8.19 4.32 -18.35
CA ASP A 276 9.17 3.23 -18.30
C ASP A 276 9.14 2.51 -16.94
N PHE A 277 9.11 3.28 -15.84
CA PHE A 277 9.02 2.72 -14.49
C PHE A 277 7.67 2.04 -14.24
N SER A 278 6.56 2.62 -14.72
CA SER A 278 5.21 2.08 -14.51
C SER A 278 4.98 0.71 -15.15
N ALA A 279 5.75 0.35 -16.18
CA ALA A 279 5.73 -0.98 -16.79
C ALA A 279 6.37 -2.08 -15.90
N LEU A 280 7.12 -1.68 -14.87
CA LEU A 280 7.86 -2.57 -13.97
C LEU A 280 7.14 -2.82 -12.63
N VAL A 281 6.00 -2.16 -12.38
CA VAL A 281 5.16 -2.33 -11.18
C VAL A 281 3.79 -2.91 -11.54
N SER A 282 3.11 -3.52 -10.57
CA SER A 282 1.69 -3.89 -10.69
C SER A 282 0.84 -2.92 -9.88
N ARG A 283 -0.26 -2.42 -10.45
CA ARG A 283 -1.19 -1.47 -9.81
C ARG A 283 -2.51 -2.14 -9.40
N ASP A 284 -2.97 -1.86 -8.19
CA ASP A 284 -4.25 -2.33 -7.66
C ASP A 284 -5.45 -1.42 -8.05
N GLU A 285 -6.62 -1.65 -7.47
CA GLU A 285 -7.80 -0.79 -7.67
C GLU A 285 -7.73 0.58 -6.96
N THR A 286 -6.95 0.69 -5.87
CA THR A 286 -6.77 1.95 -5.13
C THR A 286 -5.72 2.88 -5.72
N ARG A 287 -4.98 2.44 -6.75
CA ARG A 287 -3.82 3.10 -7.39
C ARG A 287 -2.48 2.95 -6.63
N LEU A 288 -2.40 1.99 -5.69
CA LEU A 288 -1.15 1.56 -5.10
C LEU A 288 -0.32 0.83 -6.17
N ASP A 289 0.88 1.33 -6.44
CA ASP A 289 1.88 0.60 -7.24
C ASP A 289 2.65 -0.36 -6.34
N ILE A 290 2.89 -1.59 -6.80
CA ILE A 290 3.65 -2.60 -6.09
C ILE A 290 4.83 -3.06 -6.94
N LEU A 291 6.02 -2.96 -6.36
CA LEU A 291 7.25 -3.53 -6.89
C LEU A 291 7.57 -4.82 -6.14
N ALA A 292 7.49 -5.95 -6.85
CA ALA A 292 7.71 -7.28 -6.29
C ALA A 292 9.20 -7.59 -6.09
N SER A 293 9.56 -8.37 -5.09
CA SER A 293 10.88 -9.01 -5.03
C SER A 293 10.90 -10.20 -6.00
N ASP A 294 12.09 -10.76 -6.22
CA ASP A 294 12.19 -12.09 -6.80
C ASP A 294 11.61 -13.15 -5.85
N THR A 295 11.23 -14.30 -6.41
CA THR A 295 10.67 -15.45 -5.69
C THR A 295 11.54 -16.71 -5.77
N ASP A 296 12.65 -16.69 -6.52
CA ASP A 296 13.60 -17.80 -6.61
C ASP A 296 14.70 -17.70 -5.53
N PRO A 297 14.72 -18.60 -4.52
CA PRO A 297 15.71 -18.59 -3.45
C PRO A 297 17.16 -18.76 -3.94
N LEU A 298 17.37 -19.45 -5.07
CA LEU A 298 18.71 -19.69 -5.64
C LEU A 298 19.27 -18.45 -6.35
N LEU A 299 18.40 -17.52 -6.74
CA LEU A 299 18.80 -16.20 -7.23
C LEU A 299 18.94 -15.20 -6.06
N SER A 300 18.32 -15.47 -4.92
CA SER A 300 17.98 -14.47 -3.90
C SER A 300 19.14 -13.99 -3.00
N GLU A 301 20.31 -14.63 -3.04
CA GLU A 301 21.50 -14.32 -2.22
C GLU A 301 22.12 -12.89 -2.40
N ALA A 302 21.50 -12.00 -3.19
CA ALA A 302 22.11 -10.73 -3.59
C ALA A 302 21.16 -9.52 -3.77
N PHE A 303 19.95 -9.48 -3.19
CA PHE A 303 19.29 -8.17 -3.04
C PHE A 303 19.89 -7.43 -1.85
N ASP A 304 20.83 -6.51 -2.12
CA ASP A 304 21.71 -5.92 -1.12
C ASP A 304 21.38 -4.44 -0.81
N GLU A 305 22.26 -3.81 -0.02
CA GLU A 305 22.14 -2.40 0.36
C GLU A 305 22.12 -1.50 -0.90
N ASN A 306 22.98 -1.74 -1.88
CA ASN A 306 23.11 -0.93 -3.10
C ASN A 306 21.91 -1.09 -4.05
N ASP A 307 21.42 -2.31 -4.24
CA ASP A 307 20.21 -2.56 -5.03
C ASP A 307 18.99 -1.82 -4.46
N TYR A 308 18.83 -1.84 -3.13
CA TYR A 308 17.79 -1.05 -2.47
C TYR A 308 17.99 0.46 -2.66
N ASN A 309 19.24 0.97 -2.57
CA ASN A 309 19.53 2.38 -2.85
C ASN A 309 19.04 2.78 -4.27
N VAL A 310 19.37 2.00 -5.30
CA VAL A 310 18.97 2.28 -6.69
C VAL A 310 17.45 2.28 -6.87
N VAL A 311 16.75 1.30 -6.29
CA VAL A 311 15.28 1.22 -6.35
C VAL A 311 14.64 2.41 -5.62
N ALA A 312 15.14 2.74 -4.43
CA ALA A 312 14.64 3.87 -3.64
C ALA A 312 14.87 5.21 -4.35
N ASP A 313 16.01 5.42 -4.99
CA ASP A 313 16.35 6.67 -5.69
C ASP A 313 15.62 6.83 -7.04
N LEU A 314 15.13 5.73 -7.63
CA LEU A 314 14.20 5.76 -8.75
C LEU A 314 12.76 6.03 -8.29
N ALA A 315 12.31 5.37 -7.22
CA ALA A 315 11.02 5.65 -6.60
C ALA A 315 10.93 7.12 -6.13
N ALA A 316 12.04 7.67 -5.63
CA ALA A 316 12.16 9.05 -5.14
C ALA A 316 11.77 10.13 -6.18
N ARG A 317 11.84 9.79 -7.48
CA ARG A 317 11.55 10.71 -8.59
C ARG A 317 10.06 10.78 -8.93
N TYR A 318 9.29 9.77 -8.50
CA TYR A 318 7.95 9.54 -9.02
C TYR A 318 6.86 9.42 -7.95
N TYR A 319 7.19 9.04 -6.72
CA TYR A 319 6.22 8.74 -5.66
C TYR A 319 6.28 9.74 -4.51
N SER A 320 5.15 10.03 -3.87
CA SER A 320 5.10 10.88 -2.66
C SER A 320 5.49 10.10 -1.41
N ILE A 321 5.05 8.85 -1.33
CA ILE A 321 5.35 7.92 -0.23
C ILE A 321 5.81 6.58 -0.83
N ALA A 322 6.91 6.05 -0.29
CA ALA A 322 7.42 4.71 -0.56
C ALA A 322 7.35 3.87 0.72
N LEU A 323 6.48 2.86 0.70
CA LEU A 323 6.39 1.84 1.73
C LEU A 323 7.40 0.72 1.45
N THR A 324 8.14 0.27 2.46
CA THR A 324 9.12 -0.82 2.28
C THR A 324 8.72 -2.03 3.12
N ASP A 325 8.24 -3.09 2.48
CA ASP A 325 7.89 -4.36 3.12
C ASP A 325 9.17 -5.15 3.43
N CYS A 326 9.80 -4.86 4.56
CA CYS A 326 11.13 -5.39 4.88
C CYS A 326 11.08 -6.90 5.12
N GLY A 327 12.12 -7.66 4.76
CA GLY A 327 12.23 -9.09 5.11
C GLY A 327 12.16 -9.36 6.62
N THR A 328 12.02 -10.63 7.00
CA THR A 328 11.92 -11.04 8.42
C THR A 328 13.23 -10.95 9.21
N GLY A 329 14.34 -10.63 8.55
CA GLY A 329 15.66 -10.46 9.17
C GLY A 329 16.06 -8.99 9.36
N ILE A 330 16.09 -8.53 10.62
CA ILE A 330 16.62 -7.21 11.00
C ILE A 330 18.13 -7.06 10.70
N VAL A 331 18.84 -8.18 10.50
CA VAL A 331 20.30 -8.23 10.35
C VAL A 331 20.76 -8.21 8.88
N HIS A 332 19.83 -8.08 7.91
CA HIS A 332 20.18 -8.01 6.49
C HIS A 332 20.72 -6.63 6.11
N SER A 333 21.66 -6.56 5.16
CA SER A 333 22.30 -5.30 4.69
C SER A 333 21.28 -4.25 4.24
N VAL A 334 20.23 -4.68 3.54
CA VAL A 334 19.06 -3.88 3.12
C VAL A 334 18.42 -3.09 4.28
N MET A 335 18.39 -3.65 5.50
CA MET A 335 17.76 -3.00 6.66
C MET A 335 18.44 -1.66 6.99
N ARG A 336 19.77 -1.58 6.82
CA ARG A 336 20.53 -0.36 7.08
C ARG A 336 20.17 0.76 6.11
N ALA A 337 20.23 0.54 4.79
CA ALA A 337 19.83 1.57 3.81
C ALA A 337 18.34 1.92 3.89
N THR A 338 17.51 0.97 4.31
CA THR A 338 16.08 1.19 4.57
C THR A 338 15.87 2.13 5.75
N LEU A 339 16.52 1.87 6.89
CA LEU A 339 16.42 2.72 8.09
C LEU A 339 17.10 4.09 7.91
N GLN A 340 18.18 4.17 7.12
CA GLN A 340 18.85 5.44 6.82
C GLN A 340 18.01 6.40 5.96
N ARG A 341 17.09 5.88 5.13
CA ARG A 341 16.12 6.70 4.39
C ARG A 341 14.84 7.00 5.16
N ALA A 342 14.54 6.22 6.20
CA ALA A 342 13.25 6.22 6.87
C ALA A 342 12.91 7.59 7.49
N ASP A 343 11.70 8.07 7.22
CA ASP A 343 11.13 9.27 7.82
C ASP A 343 10.19 8.91 8.99
N SER A 344 9.60 7.70 8.95
CA SER A 344 8.86 7.07 10.05
C SER A 344 8.89 5.54 9.86
N ILE A 345 8.60 4.75 10.89
CA ILE A 345 8.57 3.28 10.83
C ILE A 345 7.25 2.73 11.37
N VAL A 346 6.78 1.62 10.80
CA VAL A 346 5.64 0.85 11.33
C VAL A 346 6.14 -0.50 11.84
N ILE A 347 5.96 -0.77 13.13
CA ILE A 347 6.26 -2.08 13.72
C ILE A 347 4.99 -2.92 13.70
N VAL A 348 5.02 -4.09 13.07
CA VAL A 348 3.88 -5.02 13.05
C VAL A 348 4.08 -6.09 14.11
N SER A 349 3.12 -6.17 15.02
CA SER A 349 3.01 -7.20 16.05
C SER A 349 1.66 -7.89 15.97
N GLY A 350 1.62 -9.17 16.34
CA GLY A 350 0.35 -9.89 16.51
C GLY A 350 -0.30 -9.62 17.87
N GLY A 351 -1.41 -10.30 18.13
CA GLY A 351 -2.20 -10.18 19.36
C GLY A 351 -1.75 -11.06 20.53
N SER A 352 -0.59 -11.71 20.44
CA SER A 352 -0.02 -12.54 21.51
C SER A 352 1.14 -11.88 22.26
N VAL A 353 1.38 -12.32 23.50
CA VAL A 353 2.47 -11.81 24.34
C VAL A 353 3.85 -12.07 23.73
N ASP A 354 4.04 -13.22 23.08
CA ASP A 354 5.31 -13.55 22.42
C ASP A 354 5.61 -12.64 21.23
N GLU A 355 4.59 -12.31 20.43
CA GLU A 355 4.73 -11.39 19.30
C GLU A 355 4.99 -9.95 19.79
N ALA A 356 4.29 -9.52 20.84
CA ALA A 356 4.53 -8.23 21.49
C ALA A 356 5.95 -8.13 22.06
N ARG A 357 6.45 -9.19 22.70
CA ARG A 357 7.83 -9.27 23.19
C ARG A 357 8.84 -9.11 22.05
N LEU A 358 8.67 -9.85 20.95
CA LEU A 358 9.57 -9.79 19.79
C LEU A 358 9.56 -8.41 19.08
N ALA A 359 8.40 -7.75 19.04
CA ALA A 359 8.29 -6.36 18.59
C ALA A 359 8.97 -5.38 19.57
N SER A 360 8.86 -5.60 20.89
CA SER A 360 9.58 -4.80 21.89
C SER A 360 11.11 -5.00 21.82
N GLU A 361 11.58 -6.21 21.54
CA GLU A 361 13.01 -6.50 21.31
C GLU A 361 13.51 -5.80 20.03
N THR A 362 12.66 -5.66 19.01
CA THR A 362 12.94 -4.86 17.80
C THR A 362 13.13 -3.37 18.13
N LEU A 363 12.23 -2.79 18.94
CA LEU A 363 12.36 -1.41 19.39
C LEU A 363 13.64 -1.19 20.21
N THR A 364 13.97 -2.11 21.13
CA THR A 364 15.23 -2.06 21.89
C THR A 364 16.46 -2.14 20.99
N TRP A 365 16.44 -2.99 19.96
CA TRP A 365 17.54 -3.06 19.00
C TRP A 365 17.68 -1.75 18.20
N LEU A 366 16.57 -1.16 17.75
CA LEU A 366 16.58 0.12 17.02
C LEU A 366 17.15 1.26 17.88
N GLU A 367 16.68 1.40 19.13
CA GLU A 367 17.21 2.36 20.10
C GLU A 367 18.72 2.17 20.32
N ALA A 368 19.17 0.92 20.57
CA ALA A 368 20.58 0.60 20.81
C ALA A 368 21.50 0.83 19.60
N ASN A 369 20.93 0.87 18.37
CA ASN A 369 21.67 1.14 17.14
C ASN A 369 21.49 2.59 16.64
N GLY A 370 21.00 3.49 17.48
CA GLY A 370 20.94 4.94 17.20
C GLY A 370 19.65 5.42 16.54
N TYR A 371 18.68 4.55 16.26
CA TYR A 371 17.39 4.88 15.64
C TYR A 371 16.32 5.31 16.68
N GLY A 372 16.74 5.86 17.83
CA GLY A 372 15.85 6.22 18.93
C GLY A 372 14.78 7.26 18.58
N GLU A 373 15.07 8.21 17.67
CA GLU A 373 14.04 9.15 17.17
C GLU A 373 13.03 8.47 16.25
N LEU A 374 13.44 7.51 15.40
CA LEU A 374 12.50 6.72 14.60
C LEU A 374 11.61 5.86 15.49
N VAL A 375 12.13 5.32 16.60
CA VAL A 375 11.33 4.60 17.60
C VAL A 375 10.34 5.51 18.29
N ARG A 376 10.75 6.69 18.78
CA ARG A 376 9.84 7.71 19.33
C ARG A 376 8.76 8.10 18.33
N ASN A 377 9.09 8.17 17.04
CA ASN A 377 8.17 8.52 15.95
C ASN A 377 7.46 7.30 15.30
N ALA A 378 7.60 6.10 15.88
CA ALA A 378 7.04 4.87 15.31
C ALA A 378 5.53 4.74 15.57
N ILE A 379 4.88 3.90 14.76
CA ILE A 379 3.53 3.40 15.01
C ILE A 379 3.61 1.88 15.19
N VAL A 380 2.97 1.33 16.22
CA VAL A 380 2.78 -0.12 16.36
C VAL A 380 1.43 -0.52 15.77
N ALA A 381 1.44 -1.36 14.73
CA ALA A 381 0.25 -1.97 14.18
C ALA A 381 0.02 -3.34 14.85
N LEU A 382 -0.98 -3.42 15.73
CA LEU A 382 -1.40 -4.65 16.40
C LEU A 382 -2.37 -5.41 15.50
N ASN A 383 -1.87 -6.39 14.75
CA ASN A 383 -2.65 -7.17 13.81
C ASN A 383 -3.31 -8.39 14.47
N THR A 384 -4.64 -8.37 14.57
CA THR A 384 -5.41 -9.49 15.16
C THR A 384 -5.72 -10.56 14.11
N ALA A 385 -4.72 -11.39 13.82
CA ALA A 385 -4.80 -12.43 12.78
C ALA A 385 -5.82 -13.57 13.06
N THR A 386 -6.34 -13.68 14.29
CA THR A 386 -7.23 -14.77 14.72
C THR A 386 -8.50 -14.24 15.39
N GLN A 387 -9.65 -14.86 15.13
CA GLN A 387 -10.87 -14.58 15.90
C GLN A 387 -10.70 -15.02 17.36
N GLY A 388 -11.19 -14.21 18.30
CA GLY A 388 -11.14 -14.53 19.73
C GLY A 388 -9.85 -14.14 20.47
N THR A 389 -9.03 -13.24 19.91
CA THR A 389 -7.98 -12.57 20.69
C THR A 389 -8.56 -11.92 21.94
N ASN A 390 -8.03 -12.25 23.11
CA ASN A 390 -8.50 -11.74 24.39
C ASN A 390 -8.16 -10.24 24.51
N LEU A 391 -9.20 -9.39 24.56
CA LEU A 391 -9.08 -7.94 24.62
C LEU A 391 -8.18 -7.47 25.78
N VAL A 392 -8.35 -8.03 26.98
CA VAL A 392 -7.61 -7.63 28.18
C VAL A 392 -6.09 -7.75 27.99
N ARG A 393 -5.63 -8.81 27.29
CA ARG A 393 -4.21 -8.98 26.96
C ARG A 393 -3.73 -7.96 25.94
N LEU A 394 -4.61 -7.50 25.05
CA LEU A 394 -4.31 -6.48 24.06
C LEU A 394 -4.16 -5.10 24.72
N GLU A 395 -4.99 -4.76 25.72
CA GLU A 395 -4.83 -3.55 26.53
C GLU A 395 -3.48 -3.52 27.29
N GLU A 396 -3.04 -4.66 27.85
CA GLU A 396 -1.72 -4.81 28.48
C GLU A 396 -0.57 -4.61 27.49
N ILE A 397 -0.65 -5.27 26.32
CA ILE A 397 0.32 -5.13 25.22
C ILE A 397 0.42 -3.67 24.75
N GLU A 398 -0.71 -2.96 24.63
CA GLU A 398 -0.67 -1.53 24.29
C GLU A 398 -0.02 -0.68 25.38
N SER A 399 -0.34 -0.94 26.65
CA SER A 399 0.24 -0.22 27.78
C SER A 399 1.77 -0.29 27.78
N HIS A 400 2.32 -1.46 27.44
CA HIS A 400 3.76 -1.67 27.26
C HIS A 400 4.34 -0.74 26.16
N PHE A 401 3.73 -0.71 24.97
CA PHE A 401 4.23 0.07 23.84
C PHE A 401 4.06 1.59 23.98
N ARG A 402 3.02 2.08 24.66
CA ARG A 402 2.75 3.52 24.86
C ARG A 402 3.91 4.31 25.48
N SER A 403 4.83 3.62 26.16
CA SER A 403 6.02 4.22 26.77
C SER A 403 7.18 4.49 25.80
N ARG A 404 7.13 3.94 24.56
CA ARG A 404 8.27 3.94 23.62
C ARG A 404 7.96 4.48 22.22
N VAL A 405 6.73 4.31 21.73
CA VAL A 405 6.31 4.70 20.38
C VAL A 405 5.29 5.83 20.42
N ARG A 406 5.11 6.57 19.32
CA ARG A 406 4.14 7.67 19.25
C ARG A 406 2.71 7.16 19.38
N GLU A 407 2.36 6.13 18.62
CA GLU A 407 0.97 5.67 18.48
C GLU A 407 0.85 4.15 18.29
N ILE A 408 -0.37 3.64 18.53
CA ILE A 408 -0.71 2.22 18.39
C ILE A 408 -2.07 2.07 17.70
N VAL A 409 -2.13 1.22 16.68
CA VAL A 409 -3.38 0.96 15.91
C VAL A 409 -3.71 -0.52 15.93
N ARG A 410 -4.94 -0.85 16.36
CA ARG A 410 -5.49 -2.21 16.28
C ARG A 410 -6.03 -2.48 14.87
N ILE A 411 -5.46 -3.43 14.15
CA ILE A 411 -6.02 -3.95 12.89
C ILE A 411 -6.92 -5.15 13.24
N PRO A 412 -8.25 -5.05 13.02
CA PRO A 412 -9.21 -6.09 13.40
C PRO A 412 -9.16 -7.30 12.44
N TYR A 413 -9.54 -8.48 12.94
CA TYR A 413 -9.66 -9.68 12.10
C TYR A 413 -10.63 -9.48 10.93
N ASP A 414 -10.11 -9.61 9.71
CA ASP A 414 -10.86 -9.62 8.47
C ASP A 414 -10.62 -10.91 7.67
N PRO A 415 -11.66 -11.70 7.35
CA PRO A 415 -11.53 -12.90 6.53
C PRO A 415 -10.82 -12.67 5.19
N GLN A 416 -11.01 -11.51 4.57
CA GLN A 416 -10.37 -11.18 3.28
C GLN A 416 -8.84 -11.07 3.42
N LEU A 417 -8.37 -10.53 4.55
CA LEU A 417 -6.93 -10.40 4.83
C LEU A 417 -6.32 -11.74 5.27
N ALA A 418 -7.08 -12.51 6.05
CA ALA A 418 -6.69 -13.83 6.56
C ALA A 418 -6.63 -14.91 5.47
N ALA A 419 -7.41 -14.79 4.39
CA ALA A 419 -7.44 -15.74 3.28
C ALA A 419 -6.11 -15.90 2.50
N GLY A 420 -5.14 -15.00 2.70
CA GLY A 420 -3.84 -15.06 2.02
C GLY A 420 -3.84 -14.58 0.56
N SER A 421 -5.01 -14.24 0.01
CA SER A 421 -5.21 -13.93 -1.40
C SER A 421 -4.98 -12.45 -1.76
N VAL A 422 -5.25 -12.12 -3.03
CA VAL A 422 -5.46 -10.76 -3.51
C VAL A 422 -6.47 -10.03 -2.63
N VAL A 423 -6.11 -8.82 -2.19
CA VAL A 423 -6.93 -7.97 -1.33
C VAL A 423 -7.71 -6.98 -2.17
N SER A 424 -9.02 -6.91 -1.93
CA SER A 424 -9.93 -5.92 -2.52
C SER A 424 -10.33 -4.93 -1.44
N TYR A 425 -9.84 -3.69 -1.52
CA TYR A 425 -9.94 -2.71 -0.41
C TYR A 425 -11.41 -2.34 -0.13
N LYS A 426 -12.23 -2.25 -1.19
CA LYS A 426 -13.68 -1.97 -1.08
C LYS A 426 -14.47 -3.11 -0.42
N ASP A 427 -13.98 -4.34 -0.46
CA ASP A 427 -14.68 -5.53 0.06
C ASP A 427 -14.31 -5.87 1.52
N LEU A 428 -13.30 -5.17 2.08
CA LEU A 428 -12.98 -5.23 3.51
C LEU A 428 -14.15 -4.76 4.39
N LYS A 429 -14.19 -5.21 5.65
CA LYS A 429 -15.18 -4.69 6.60
C LYS A 429 -14.98 -3.18 6.83
N PRO A 430 -16.05 -2.41 7.10
CA PRO A 430 -15.93 -0.97 7.40
C PRO A 430 -14.99 -0.67 8.58
N ILE A 431 -14.94 -1.54 9.60
CA ILE A 431 -14.03 -1.42 10.75
C ILE A 431 -12.55 -1.62 10.35
N THR A 432 -12.28 -2.53 9.42
CA THR A 432 -10.93 -2.79 8.88
C THR A 432 -10.44 -1.62 8.04
N ARG A 433 -11.30 -1.06 7.17
CA ARG A 433 -10.99 0.17 6.41
C ARG A 433 -10.78 1.38 7.31
N LEU A 434 -11.55 1.51 8.40
CA LEU A 434 -11.35 2.58 9.37
C LEU A 434 -9.98 2.45 10.03
N ALA A 435 -9.64 1.26 10.54
CA ALA A 435 -8.32 1.01 11.14
C ALA A 435 -7.16 1.23 10.13
N ALA A 436 -7.35 0.87 8.86
CA ALA A 436 -6.40 1.14 7.79
C ALA A 436 -6.18 2.64 7.55
N ARG A 437 -7.26 3.43 7.50
CA ARG A 437 -7.17 4.89 7.37
C ARG A 437 -6.60 5.56 8.61
N THR A 438 -6.94 5.12 9.82
CA THR A 438 -6.29 5.60 11.06
C THR A 438 -4.79 5.30 11.06
N LEU A 439 -4.36 4.13 10.58
CA LEU A 439 -2.92 3.86 10.41
C LEU A 439 -2.29 4.79 9.36
N ALA A 440 -2.95 5.03 8.23
CA ALA A 440 -2.47 5.94 7.18
C ALA A 440 -2.38 7.41 7.65
N GLU A 441 -3.38 7.88 8.38
CA GLU A 441 -3.47 9.19 9.02
C GLU A 441 -2.29 9.39 9.98
N LEU A 442 -2.14 8.48 10.95
CA LEU A 442 -1.08 8.59 11.95
C LEU A 442 0.32 8.46 11.32
N VAL A 443 0.50 7.64 10.28
CA VAL A 443 1.74 7.61 9.50
C VAL A 443 2.00 8.98 8.86
N VAL A 444 1.03 9.58 8.17
CA VAL A 444 1.16 10.90 7.49
C VAL A 444 1.40 12.04 8.47
N GLU A 445 0.81 12.02 9.66
CA GLU A 445 1.10 12.99 10.73
C GLU A 445 2.54 12.89 11.24
N GLY A 446 3.08 11.68 11.31
CA GLY A 446 4.47 11.40 11.68
C GLY A 446 5.51 11.73 10.61
N LEU A 447 5.10 12.06 9.38
CA LEU A 447 6.01 12.39 8.28
C LEU A 447 6.36 13.89 8.26
N PRO A 448 7.63 14.26 7.97
CA PRO A 448 8.03 15.66 7.85
C PRO A 448 7.29 16.33 6.68
N ALA A 449 6.75 17.53 6.89
CA ALA A 449 6.08 18.30 5.85
C ALA A 449 7.03 18.60 4.68
N ASP A 450 8.20 19.11 5.04
CA ASP A 450 9.18 19.68 4.12
C ASP A 450 10.52 18.95 4.31
N ARG A 451 11.20 18.65 3.20
CA ARG A 451 12.54 18.06 3.18
C ARG A 451 13.46 19.04 2.48
N ASN A 452 14.38 19.66 3.22
CA ASN A 452 15.46 20.43 2.60
C ASN A 452 16.39 19.43 1.90
N LEU A 453 16.43 19.49 0.57
CA LEU A 453 17.27 18.66 -0.31
C LEU A 453 18.67 19.25 -0.46
#